data_AF-A0A1Y4SHG9-F1
#
_entry.id   AF-A0A1Y4SHG9-F1
#
_cell.length_a   1.000
_cell.length_b   1.000
_cell.length_c   1.000
_cell.angle_alpha   90.00
_cell.angle_beta   90.00
_cell.angle_gamma   90.00
#
_symmetry.space_group_name_H-M   'P 1'
#
loop_
_entity.id
_entity.type
_entity.pdbx_description
1 polymer ?
#
loop_
_entity_poly.entity_id
_entity_poly.type
_entity_poly.pdbx_seq_one_letter_code
_entity_poly.pdbx_strand_id
1 'polypeptide(L)'
;MKFVEEIVITLENKYPDDNRPRVAIEKTRQWARGDIKMLEAKKAILAVHAMAKDITDVSDQALCHAVGQGCGTVHVETHAIGLVFYELTAIVRRYGIDDCEQMLIKRINEYQTYLPECAKKTHQYQWAKFISDDSHANKEYLLGLKKG
;
A
#
# COMPACT_ATOMS: atom_id res chain seq x y z
N MET A 1 -2.24 5.94 5.82
CA MET A 1 -1.52 4.74 5.32
C MET A 1 -1.35 3.69 6.43
N LYS A 2 -2.41 3.27 7.13
CA LYS A 2 -2.32 2.34 8.29
C LYS A 2 -1.74 0.98 7.90
N PHE A 3 -2.36 0.31 6.92
CA PHE A 3 -1.94 -1.05 6.53
C PHE A 3 -0.52 -1.09 5.97
N VAL A 4 -0.13 -0.10 5.15
CA VAL A 4 1.27 0.01 4.69
C VAL A 4 2.23 0.16 5.87
N GLU A 5 1.90 0.95 6.89
CA GLU A 5 2.73 1.10 8.10
C GLU A 5 2.87 -0.22 8.87
N GLU A 6 1.79 -1.00 9.03
CA GLU A 6 1.83 -2.32 9.68
C GLU A 6 2.77 -3.29 8.93
N ILE A 7 2.73 -3.28 7.60
CA ILE A 7 3.63 -4.08 6.77
C ILE A 7 5.07 -3.60 6.89
N VAL A 8 5.30 -2.28 6.88
CA VAL A 8 6.63 -1.69 7.08
C VAL A 8 7.20 -2.12 8.42
N ILE A 9 6.45 -2.03 9.51
CA ILE A 9 6.89 -2.47 10.85
C ILE A 9 7.23 -3.97 10.85
N THR A 10 6.44 -4.79 10.15
CA THR A 10 6.71 -6.23 10.02
C THR A 10 8.05 -6.47 9.31
N LEU A 11 8.32 -5.76 8.22
CA LEU A 11 9.58 -5.87 7.47
C LEU A 11 10.76 -5.31 8.28
N GLU A 12 10.62 -4.17 8.95
CA GLU A 12 11.66 -3.57 9.80
C GLU A 12 12.07 -4.49 10.95
N ASN A 13 11.10 -5.15 11.59
CA ASN A 13 11.38 -6.09 12.68
C ASN A 13 12.18 -7.32 12.20
N LYS A 14 11.96 -7.76 10.95
CA LYS A 14 12.63 -8.94 10.38
C LYS A 14 13.95 -8.61 9.67
N TYR A 15 14.04 -7.41 9.10
CA TYR A 15 15.19 -6.90 8.34
C TYR A 15 15.63 -5.52 8.88
N PRO A 16 16.16 -5.45 10.11
CA PRO A 16 16.43 -4.19 10.81
C PRO A 16 17.48 -3.30 10.12
N ASP A 17 18.38 -3.90 9.34
CA ASP A 17 19.42 -3.19 8.60
C ASP A 17 18.94 -2.65 7.24
N ASP A 18 17.72 -2.99 6.82
CA ASP A 18 17.14 -2.57 5.55
C ASP A 18 16.04 -1.52 5.74
N ASN A 19 16.41 -0.25 5.56
CA ASN A 19 15.50 0.87 5.74
C ASN A 19 14.62 1.17 4.51
N ARG A 20 14.71 0.40 3.42
CA ARG A 20 13.97 0.68 2.18
C ARG A 20 12.45 0.78 2.39
N PRO A 21 11.79 -0.08 3.19
CA PRO A 21 10.35 0.05 3.48
C PRO A 21 10.00 1.35 4.20
N ARG A 22 10.79 1.74 5.22
CA ARG A 22 10.61 2.98 5.99
C ARG A 22 10.75 4.22 5.12
N VAL A 23 11.83 4.28 4.34
CA VAL A 23 12.09 5.39 3.43
C VAL A 23 10.97 5.51 2.39
N ALA A 24 10.44 4.39 1.89
CA ALA A 24 9.33 4.40 0.93
C ALA A 24 8.05 5.02 1.51
N ILE A 25 7.61 4.62 2.70
CA ILE A 25 6.39 5.17 3.31
C ILE A 25 6.55 6.64 3.72
N GLU A 26 7.72 7.05 4.21
CA GLU A 26 8.00 8.44 4.59
C GLU A 26 8.02 9.37 3.38
N LYS A 27 8.72 8.99 2.32
CA LYS A 27 8.74 9.75 1.06
C LYS A 27 7.36 9.80 0.42
N THR A 28 6.58 8.73 0.52
CA THR A 28 5.20 8.73 0.04
C THR A 28 4.32 9.71 0.83
N ARG A 29 4.46 9.78 2.16
CA ARG A 29 3.75 10.77 2.97
C ARG A 29 4.12 12.21 2.61
N GLN A 30 5.41 12.48 2.40
CA GLN A 30 5.88 13.80 1.94
C GLN A 30 5.31 14.13 0.56
N TRP A 31 5.32 13.17 -0.36
CA TRP A 31 4.78 13.37 -1.70
C TRP A 31 3.27 13.59 -1.69
N ALA A 32 2.53 12.84 -0.87
CA ALA A 32 1.09 13.00 -0.71
C ALA A 32 0.69 14.37 -0.15
N ARG A 33 1.56 15.02 0.63
CA ARG A 33 1.39 16.41 1.11
C ARG A 33 1.83 17.47 0.11
N GLY A 34 2.59 17.07 -0.91
CA GLY A 34 3.17 17.95 -1.92
C GLY A 34 4.54 18.51 -1.55
N ASP A 35 5.18 17.99 -0.50
CA ASP A 35 6.46 18.47 0.04
C ASP A 35 7.65 18.11 -0.89
N ILE A 36 7.53 17.00 -1.62
CA ILE A 36 8.54 16.51 -2.56
C ILE A 36 7.94 16.20 -3.93
N LYS A 37 8.81 16.06 -4.94
CA LYS A 37 8.41 15.71 -6.30
C LYS A 37 8.24 14.19 -6.46
N MET A 38 7.39 13.80 -7.42
CA MET A 38 7.12 12.41 -7.76
C MET A 38 8.39 11.58 -7.97
N LEU A 39 9.40 12.12 -8.67
CA LEU A 39 10.62 11.37 -8.99
C LEU A 39 11.37 10.91 -7.72
N GLU A 40 11.35 11.72 -6.67
CA GLU A 40 11.98 11.41 -5.40
C GLU A 40 11.25 10.29 -4.67
N ALA A 41 9.92 10.37 -4.56
CA ALA A 41 9.10 9.31 -3.98
C ALA A 41 9.19 8.02 -4.81
N LYS A 42 9.12 8.11 -6.14
CA LYS A 42 9.23 6.98 -7.06
C LYS A 42 10.54 6.22 -6.85
N LYS A 43 11.67 6.91 -6.64
CA LYS A 43 12.95 6.25 -6.36
C LYS A 43 12.87 5.39 -5.10
N ALA A 44 12.27 5.91 -4.02
CA ALA A 44 12.10 5.16 -2.77
C ALA A 44 11.12 3.98 -2.93
N ILE A 45 10.02 4.16 -3.66
CA ILE A 45 9.04 3.10 -3.96
C ILE A 45 9.68 1.99 -4.80
N LEU A 46 10.50 2.34 -5.79
CA LEU A 46 11.24 1.34 -6.57
C LEU A 46 12.30 0.61 -5.73
N ALA A 47 12.89 1.28 -4.74
CA ALA A 47 13.85 0.65 -3.83
C ALA A 47 13.18 -0.46 -2.98
N VAL A 48 11.97 -0.24 -2.45
CA VAL A 48 11.26 -1.32 -1.72
C VAL A 48 10.84 -2.47 -2.65
N HIS A 49 10.53 -2.21 -3.92
CA HIS A 49 10.35 -3.29 -4.90
C HIS A 49 11.64 -4.06 -5.19
N ALA A 50 12.79 -3.37 -5.21
CA ALA A 50 14.08 -4.02 -5.38
C ALA A 50 14.42 -4.92 -4.18
N MET A 51 14.02 -4.54 -2.96
CA MET A 51 14.19 -5.36 -1.75
C MET A 51 13.61 -6.76 -1.91
N ALA A 52 12.47 -6.91 -2.58
CA ALA A 52 11.86 -8.21 -2.85
C ALA A 52 12.80 -9.18 -3.60
N LYS A 53 13.76 -8.67 -4.37
CA LYS A 53 14.73 -9.51 -5.10
C LYS A 53 15.91 -9.95 -4.24
N ASP A 54 16.17 -9.25 -3.13
CA ASP A 54 17.30 -9.50 -2.25
C ASP A 54 16.95 -10.44 -1.09
N ILE A 55 15.65 -10.68 -0.86
CA ILE A 55 15.13 -11.55 0.20
C ILE A 55 14.67 -12.89 -0.37
N THR A 56 14.80 -13.96 0.42
CA THR A 56 14.42 -15.33 0.01
C THR A 56 13.02 -15.74 0.45
N ASP A 57 12.48 -15.11 1.51
CA ASP A 57 11.16 -15.42 2.04
C ASP A 57 10.06 -14.89 1.11
N VAL A 58 9.35 -15.80 0.44
CA VAL A 58 8.31 -15.47 -0.55
C VAL A 58 7.10 -14.73 0.03
N SER A 59 6.82 -14.88 1.34
CA SER A 59 5.80 -14.08 2.03
C SER A 59 6.25 -12.63 2.12
N ASP A 60 7.51 -12.41 2.52
CA ASP A 60 8.05 -11.05 2.67
C ASP A 60 8.31 -10.36 1.32
N GLN A 61 8.62 -11.12 0.26
CA GLN A 61 8.63 -10.61 -1.11
C GLN A 61 7.28 -10.00 -1.48
N ALA A 62 6.19 -10.70 -1.17
CA ALA A 62 4.84 -10.19 -1.39
C ALA A 62 4.56 -8.97 -0.51
N LEU A 63 5.02 -8.94 0.75
CA LEU A 63 4.92 -7.73 1.59
C LEU A 63 5.67 -6.52 1.00
N CYS A 64 6.87 -6.70 0.44
CA CYS A 64 7.59 -5.64 -0.25
C CYS A 64 6.81 -5.09 -1.45
N HIS A 65 6.18 -5.97 -2.23
CA HIS A 65 5.29 -5.57 -3.32
C HIS A 65 4.04 -4.83 -2.80
N ALA A 66 3.44 -5.29 -1.70
CA ALA A 66 2.32 -4.62 -1.06
C ALA A 66 2.67 -3.20 -0.61
N VAL A 67 3.85 -2.99 -0.01
CA VAL A 67 4.33 -1.64 0.35
C VAL A 67 4.48 -0.76 -0.89
N GLY A 68 5.13 -1.27 -1.94
CA GLY A 68 5.34 -0.51 -3.18
C GLY A 68 4.03 -0.11 -3.86
N GLN A 69 3.06 -1.02 -3.94
CA GLN A 69 1.71 -0.75 -4.46
C GLN A 69 0.94 0.23 -3.57
N GLY A 70 0.92 0.00 -2.26
CA GLY A 70 0.28 0.92 -1.31
C GLY A 70 0.84 2.34 -1.40
N CYS A 71 2.15 2.47 -1.57
CA CYS A 71 2.79 3.77 -1.78
C CYS A 71 2.48 4.37 -3.17
N GLY A 72 2.41 3.54 -4.20
CA GLY A 72 2.05 3.92 -5.57
C GLY A 72 0.64 4.51 -5.71
N THR A 73 -0.25 4.30 -4.75
CA THR A 73 -1.62 4.87 -4.73
C THR A 73 -1.63 6.40 -4.85
N VAL A 74 -0.59 7.08 -4.37
CA VAL A 74 -0.45 8.54 -4.54
C VAL A 74 -0.31 8.93 -6.02
N HIS A 75 0.22 8.04 -6.87
CA HIS A 75 0.30 8.27 -8.30
C HIS A 75 -1.06 8.15 -8.98
N VAL A 76 -1.72 7.01 -8.76
CA VAL A 76 -2.97 6.58 -9.40
C VAL A 76 -3.70 5.58 -8.49
N GLU A 77 -5.03 5.65 -8.50
CA GLU A 77 -5.93 4.89 -7.63
C GLU A 77 -5.85 3.36 -7.82
N THR A 78 -5.47 2.89 -9.01
CA THR A 78 -5.39 1.47 -9.35
C THR A 78 -4.34 0.72 -8.55
N HIS A 79 -3.35 1.42 -7.99
CA HIS A 79 -2.36 0.81 -7.09
C HIS A 79 -2.94 0.41 -5.72
N ALA A 80 -4.08 1.00 -5.30
CA ALA A 80 -4.69 0.72 -4.01
C ALA A 80 -5.10 -0.75 -3.86
N ILE A 81 -5.64 -1.36 -4.93
CA ILE A 81 -6.02 -2.78 -4.90
C ILE A 81 -4.78 -3.69 -4.85
N GLY A 82 -3.65 -3.23 -5.41
CA GLY A 82 -2.37 -3.94 -5.36
C GLY A 82 -1.87 -4.15 -3.94
N LEU A 83 -2.05 -3.16 -3.04
CA LEU A 83 -1.73 -3.32 -1.61
C LEU A 83 -2.44 -4.54 -1.02
N VAL A 84 -3.76 -4.62 -1.22
CA VAL A 84 -4.59 -5.68 -0.67
C VAL A 84 -4.18 -7.04 -1.26
N PHE A 85 -4.07 -7.14 -2.58
CA PHE A 85 -3.74 -8.41 -3.23
C PHE A 85 -2.38 -8.97 -2.79
N TYR A 86 -1.35 -8.14 -2.73
CA TYR A 86 -0.02 -8.60 -2.34
C TYR A 86 0.09 -8.91 -0.86
N GLU A 87 -0.62 -8.20 0.02
CA GLU A 87 -0.64 -8.55 1.43
C GLU A 87 -1.39 -9.87 1.68
N LEU A 88 -2.54 -10.08 1.02
CA LEU A 88 -3.25 -11.36 1.10
C LEU A 88 -2.41 -12.51 0.50
N THR A 89 -1.65 -12.23 -0.56
CA THR A 89 -0.66 -13.18 -1.10
C THR A 89 0.39 -13.52 -0.05
N ALA A 90 0.90 -12.55 0.70
CA ALA A 90 1.86 -12.80 1.77
C ALA A 90 1.28 -13.71 2.86
N ILE A 91 0.00 -13.53 3.21
CA ILE A 91 -0.72 -14.40 4.16
C ILE A 91 -0.79 -15.83 3.62
N VAL A 92 -1.25 -16.04 2.39
CA VAL A 92 -1.30 -17.38 1.77
C VAL A 92 0.08 -18.03 1.74
N ARG A 93 1.12 -17.28 1.37
CA ARG A 93 2.51 -17.78 1.33
C ARG A 93 3.05 -18.14 2.70
N ARG A 94 2.59 -17.48 3.77
CA ARG A 94 3.03 -17.71 5.15
C ARG A 94 2.36 -18.92 5.79
N TYR A 95 1.05 -19.05 5.61
CA TYR A 95 0.24 -20.06 6.28
C TYR A 95 -0.03 -21.30 5.41
N GLY A 96 0.20 -21.22 4.10
CA GLY A 96 -0.20 -22.28 3.17
C GLY A 96 -1.67 -22.15 2.76
N ILE A 97 -2.04 -22.75 1.63
CA ILE A 97 -3.40 -22.63 1.07
C ILE A 97 -4.46 -23.26 1.99
N ASP A 98 -4.08 -24.31 2.72
CA ASP A 98 -5.00 -25.09 3.55
C ASP A 98 -5.34 -24.40 4.89
N ASP A 99 -4.42 -23.58 5.42
CA ASP A 99 -4.56 -22.99 6.77
C ASP A 99 -4.74 -21.45 6.76
N CYS A 100 -4.76 -20.81 5.59
CA CYS A 100 -4.79 -19.35 5.50
C CYS A 100 -6.19 -18.71 5.63
N GLU A 101 -7.27 -19.50 5.51
CA GLU A 101 -8.65 -18.99 5.36
C GLU A 101 -9.02 -18.00 6.48
N GLN A 102 -8.82 -18.38 7.75
CA GLN A 102 -9.16 -17.53 8.88
C GLN A 102 -8.37 -16.21 8.88
N MET A 103 -7.09 -16.25 8.48
CA MET A 103 -6.25 -15.05 8.40
C MET A 103 -6.67 -14.14 7.26
N LEU A 104 -7.07 -14.71 6.11
CA LEU A 104 -7.60 -13.95 4.99
C LEU A 104 -8.93 -13.27 5.34
N ILE A 105 -9.88 -14.01 5.90
CA ILE A 105 -11.19 -13.47 6.31
C ILE A 105 -10.98 -12.33 7.30
N LYS A 106 -10.13 -12.54 8.32
CA LYS A 106 -9.79 -11.50 9.29
C LYS A 106 -9.24 -10.25 8.61
N ARG A 107 -8.24 -10.40 7.73
CA ARG A 107 -7.58 -9.26 7.08
C ARG A 107 -8.50 -8.51 6.12
N ILE A 108 -9.34 -9.23 5.36
CA ILE A 108 -10.36 -8.63 4.49
C ILE A 108 -11.37 -7.82 5.30
N ASN A 109 -11.85 -8.35 6.43
CA ASN A 109 -12.77 -7.63 7.32
C ASN A 109 -12.13 -6.36 7.89
N GLU A 110 -10.85 -6.40 8.25
CA GLU A 110 -10.10 -5.21 8.70
C GLU A 110 -10.05 -4.14 7.61
N TYR A 111 -9.76 -4.50 6.36
CA TYR A 111 -9.80 -3.58 5.22
C TYR A 111 -11.19 -2.96 5.04
N GLN A 112 -12.23 -3.78 4.98
CA GLN A 112 -13.61 -3.34 4.79
C GLN A 112 -14.09 -2.42 5.92
N THR A 113 -13.65 -2.67 7.15
CA THR A 113 -14.01 -1.84 8.31
C THR A 113 -13.26 -0.50 8.32
N TYR A 114 -11.98 -0.49 7.98
CA TYR A 114 -11.14 0.70 8.12
C TYR A 114 -11.27 1.70 6.96
N LEU A 115 -11.60 1.23 5.75
CA LEU A 115 -11.72 2.08 4.56
C LEU A 115 -12.80 3.19 4.72
N PRO A 116 -14.03 2.91 5.21
CA PRO A 116 -15.02 3.95 5.46
C PRO A 116 -14.56 5.00 6.48
N GLU A 117 -13.82 4.57 7.51
CA GLU A 117 -13.25 5.47 8.51
C GLU A 117 -12.16 6.39 7.94
N CYS A 118 -11.39 5.90 6.95
CA CYS A 118 -10.44 6.74 6.21
C CYS A 118 -11.15 7.80 5.41
N ALA A 119 -12.22 7.43 4.68
CA ALA A 119 -12.97 8.35 3.84
C ALA A 119 -13.53 9.55 4.63
N LYS A 120 -14.00 9.29 5.86
CA LYS A 120 -14.50 10.33 6.79
C LYS A 120 -13.42 11.33 7.23
N LYS A 121 -12.15 10.95 7.22
CA LYS A 121 -11.03 11.75 7.78
C LYS A 121 -10.16 12.44 6.73
N THR A 122 -10.47 12.28 5.44
CA THR A 122 -9.69 12.85 4.33
C THR A 122 -9.48 14.36 4.47
N HIS A 123 -10.50 15.09 4.94
CA HIS A 123 -10.45 16.54 5.18
C HIS A 123 -9.47 16.98 6.27
N GLN A 124 -8.98 16.06 7.11
CA GLN A 124 -8.06 16.36 8.22
C GLN A 124 -6.60 16.45 7.78
N TYR A 125 -6.31 16.11 6.52
CA TYR A 125 -4.95 16.07 5.99
C TYR A 125 -4.74 17.15 4.94
N GLN A 126 -3.54 17.73 4.94
CA GLN A 126 -3.07 18.54 3.83
C GLN A 126 -2.65 17.61 2.68
N TRP A 127 -3.33 17.72 1.55
CA TRP A 127 -3.02 16.95 0.35
C TRP A 127 -2.35 17.82 -0.71
N ALA A 128 -1.51 17.19 -1.53
CA ALA A 128 -0.96 17.82 -2.72
C ALA A 128 -2.10 18.18 -3.69
N LYS A 129 -1.95 19.31 -4.41
CA LYS A 129 -2.97 19.81 -5.33
C LYS A 129 -3.47 18.77 -6.35
N PHE A 130 -2.57 17.91 -6.84
CA PHE A 130 -2.92 16.88 -7.83
C PHE A 130 -3.75 15.73 -7.26
N ILE A 131 -3.79 15.53 -5.94
CA ILE A 131 -4.63 14.53 -5.27
C ILE A 131 -6.03 15.10 -5.04
N SER A 132 -6.10 16.39 -4.71
CA SER A 132 -7.36 17.11 -4.51
C SER A 132 -7.98 17.62 -5.81
N ASP A 133 -7.42 17.25 -6.96
CA ASP A 133 -7.93 17.66 -8.26
C ASP A 133 -9.05 16.72 -8.74
N ASP A 134 -10.28 17.05 -8.36
CA ASP A 134 -11.48 16.30 -8.76
C ASP A 134 -11.96 16.65 -10.20
N SER A 135 -11.19 17.44 -10.96
CA SER A 135 -11.57 17.78 -12.34
C SER A 135 -11.49 16.58 -13.30
N HIS A 136 -10.80 15.52 -12.89
CA HIS A 136 -10.66 14.28 -13.66
C HIS A 136 -11.49 13.17 -13.01
N ALA A 137 -12.43 12.61 -13.77
CA ALA A 137 -13.27 11.55 -13.24
C ALA A 137 -12.45 10.31 -12.86
N ASN A 138 -12.71 9.78 -11.66
CA ASN A 138 -12.16 8.50 -11.22
C ASN A 138 -12.72 7.37 -12.11
N LYS A 139 -11.86 6.81 -12.97
CA LYS A 139 -12.28 5.84 -13.99
C LYS A 139 -12.72 4.52 -13.37
N GLU A 140 -12.06 4.10 -12.29
CA GLU A 140 -12.39 2.87 -11.57
C GLU A 140 -13.75 2.97 -10.88
N TYR A 141 -14.06 4.10 -10.26
CA TYR A 141 -15.37 4.37 -9.67
C TYR A 141 -16.47 4.31 -10.74
N LEU A 142 -16.26 4.96 -11.89
CA LEU A 142 -17.21 4.93 -13.01
C LEU A 142 -17.40 3.52 -13.59
N LEU A 143 -16.34 2.70 -13.64
CA LEU A 143 -16.45 1.30 -14.05
C LEU A 143 -17.26 0.47 -13.06
N GLY A 144 -17.14 0.75 -11.76
CA GLY A 144 -17.94 0.12 -10.71
C GLY A 144 -19.43 0.44 -10.84
N LEU A 145 -19.78 1.70 -11.11
CA LEU A 145 -21.17 2.13 -11.31
C LEU A 145 -21.85 1.52 -12.54
N LYS A 146 -21.09 1.13 -13.57
CA LYS A 146 -21.63 0.48 -14.77
C LYS A 146 -21.93 -1.01 -14.58
N LYS A 147 -21.46 -1.61 -13.48
CA LYS A 147 -21.59 -3.04 -13.19
C LYS A 147 -22.61 -3.35 -12.09
N GLY A 148 -23.20 -2.33 -11.46
CA GLY A 148 -24.32 -2.44 -10.51
C GLY A 148 -25.62 -2.00 -11.14
#